data_AF-A0A8R7UV98-F1
#
_entry.id   AF-A0A8R7UV98-F1
#
_cell.length_a   1.000
_cell.length_b   1.000
_cell.length_c   1.000
_cell.angle_alpha   90.00
_cell.angle_beta   90.00
_cell.angle_gamma   90.00
#
_symmetry.space_group_name_H-M   'P 1'
#
loop_
_entity.id
_entity.type
_entity.pdbx_description
1 polymer ?
#
loop_
_entity_poly.entity_id
_entity_poly.type
_entity_poly.pdbx_seq_one_letter_code
_entity_poly.pdbx_strand_id
1 'polypeptide(L)'
;MVNAENVALLGRGSWRRHATTEDSIDELIAMPELQTAFASGRSYCFGFLYSSLIGYVQLAALISCIVMSSLRLKRQDYVDAQNQEDDDHKNIRQSLNIFYALVLSQCILYFVSAIVASPLKRMFVVCLKYKLGVWGFLAIARYLQECLLKCISGDLREAVNMDLVSFAKQKLTSNALDDQLLGIRILDHLLRIKEHKAMVLTKIRSSLDTVEKAVYMLGLKKEVEQDTRGHAARVLLEVAPDLQVESFPGIFQSISSLIITHKATISGSFSNSIRVSTSKELTLLGVDILNKLLTNPENCVEAKNAKNLLSKILDITNCWDEKTLDSGETGEELRCQVAKNIHTIRNIRKFFIDYAESQPAMLAQAADILACLALNDSARKEIERSHLIIWKLISLLAEDSDEGQESSLRVSTGVKMSAVEALVLLSAPINENAMLNAVSGRSIMAILSETKLQDMQRIVSTLFEESAEHRIMVARFLQNLRGYQGPHYGGQLEIVNKALPKV
;
A
#
# COMPACT_ATOMS: atom_id res chain seq x y z
N MET A 1 23.15 2.44 20.72
CA MET A 1 22.17 2.36 19.63
C MET A 1 21.17 3.50 19.80
N VAL A 2 20.96 4.33 18.77
CA VAL A 2 19.86 5.32 18.75
C VAL A 2 18.54 4.57 18.86
N ASN A 3 17.66 4.99 19.78
CA ASN A 3 16.49 4.22 20.18
C ASN A 3 15.58 3.91 18.98
N ALA A 4 15.15 2.65 18.94
CA ALA A 4 14.17 2.03 18.05
C ALA A 4 12.93 2.89 17.77
N GLU A 5 12.40 3.47 18.84
CA GLU A 5 11.18 4.28 18.86
C GLU A 5 11.30 5.55 18.00
N ASN A 6 12.50 6.12 17.86
CA ASN A 6 12.71 7.36 17.12
C ASN A 6 12.58 7.16 15.60
N VAL A 7 12.99 5.99 15.08
CA VAL A 7 12.80 5.67 13.66
C VAL A 7 11.31 5.50 13.38
N ALA A 8 10.61 4.76 14.24
CA ALA A 8 9.17 4.54 14.10
C ALA A 8 8.39 5.87 14.17
N LEU A 9 8.78 6.78 15.08
CA LEU A 9 8.13 8.06 15.30
C LEU A 9 8.39 9.08 14.18
N LEU A 10 9.65 9.28 13.79
CA LEU A 10 10.06 10.30 12.80
C LEU A 10 9.62 10.02 11.35
N GLY A 11 9.15 8.81 11.06
CA GLY A 11 8.66 8.43 9.73
C GLY A 11 7.26 7.82 9.77
N ARG A 12 6.53 8.04 10.87
CA ARG A 12 5.20 7.47 11.09
C ARG A 12 4.26 7.86 9.95
N GLY A 13 3.55 6.90 9.38
CA GLY A 13 2.58 7.20 8.32
C GLY A 13 3.18 7.61 6.97
N SER A 14 4.51 7.64 6.81
CA SER A 14 5.16 8.01 5.53
C SER A 14 4.83 7.08 4.34
N TRP A 15 4.25 5.91 4.63
CA TRP A 15 3.69 4.99 3.63
C TRP A 15 2.34 5.44 3.07
N ARG A 16 1.62 6.37 3.69
CA ARG A 16 0.27 6.77 3.25
C ARG A 16 0.26 7.43 1.86
N ARG A 17 -0.86 7.33 1.14
CA ARG A 17 -1.02 7.92 -0.21
C ARG A 17 -1.25 9.43 -0.19
N HIS A 18 -1.97 9.91 0.82
CA HIS A 18 -2.21 11.33 1.07
C HIS A 18 -1.59 11.68 2.41
N ALA A 19 -0.51 12.45 2.40
CA ALA A 19 -0.01 13.06 3.63
C ALA A 19 -1.01 14.13 4.06
N THR A 20 -1.48 14.10 5.31
CA THR A 20 -2.30 15.20 5.82
C THR A 20 -1.39 16.41 6.05
N THR A 21 -1.94 17.62 5.97
CA THR A 21 -1.22 18.87 6.22
C THR A 21 -0.55 18.92 7.60
N GLU A 22 -1.05 18.14 8.57
CA GLU A 22 -0.45 17.90 9.88
C GLU A 22 0.91 17.17 9.82
N ASP A 23 1.10 16.18 8.93
CA ASP A 23 2.35 15.40 8.83
C ASP A 23 3.56 16.29 8.46
N SER A 24 3.32 17.35 7.68
CA SER A 24 4.35 18.33 7.28
C SER A 24 4.74 19.32 8.38
N ILE A 25 3.82 19.56 9.32
CA ILE A 25 4.04 20.42 10.49
C ILE A 25 4.71 19.60 11.60
N ASP A 26 4.34 18.33 11.77
CA ASP A 26 5.00 17.38 12.69
C ASP A 26 6.45 17.09 12.28
N GLU A 27 6.77 16.97 10.97
CA GLU A 27 8.17 16.86 10.51
C GLU A 27 9.03 18.09 10.89
N LEU A 28 8.43 19.28 10.91
CA LEU A 28 9.12 20.52 11.28
C LEU A 28 9.22 20.69 12.81
N ILE A 29 8.21 20.24 13.56
CA ILE A 29 8.16 20.21 15.03
C ILE A 29 9.05 19.10 15.62
N ALA A 30 9.39 18.07 14.84
CA ALA A 30 10.27 16.98 15.27
C ALA A 30 11.78 17.31 15.20
N MET A 31 12.20 18.49 14.75
CA MET A 31 13.62 18.89 14.77
C MET A 31 14.22 18.98 16.19
N PRO A 32 13.54 19.57 17.19
CA PRO A 32 13.89 19.42 18.62
C PRO A 32 13.76 17.98 19.12
N GLU A 33 12.79 17.22 18.63
CA GLU A 33 12.65 15.80 18.99
C GLU A 33 13.78 14.93 18.45
N LEU A 34 14.42 15.31 17.35
CA LEU A 34 15.66 14.69 16.90
C LEU A 34 16.74 14.83 17.98
N GLN A 35 16.88 16.02 18.59
CA GLN A 35 17.82 16.27 19.68
C GLN A 35 17.45 15.53 20.98
N THR A 36 16.16 15.41 21.32
CA THR A 36 15.71 14.69 22.53
C THR A 36 15.64 13.17 22.35
N ALA A 37 15.37 12.67 21.13
CA ALA A 37 15.54 11.29 20.67
C ALA A 37 16.99 10.81 20.83
N PHE A 38 17.95 11.72 20.60
CA PHE A 38 19.36 11.51 20.92
C PHE A 38 19.64 11.56 22.43
N ALA A 39 18.77 12.16 23.26
CA ALA A 39 19.01 12.39 24.70
C ALA A 39 18.24 11.45 25.67
N SER A 40 17.13 10.80 25.26
CA SER A 40 16.17 10.16 26.19
C SER A 40 16.36 8.65 26.45
N GLY A 41 17.33 7.98 25.81
CA GLY A 41 17.50 6.52 25.90
C GLY A 41 18.12 6.03 27.23
N ARG A 42 17.30 5.77 28.26
CA ARG A 42 17.70 5.47 29.66
C ARG A 42 18.67 4.30 29.94
N SER A 43 19.06 3.48 28.97
CA SER A 43 20.10 2.43 29.16
C SER A 43 21.35 2.62 28.27
N TYR A 44 21.21 3.30 27.12
CA TYR A 44 22.32 3.71 26.26
C TYR A 44 22.75 5.17 26.47
N CYS A 45 22.11 5.89 27.39
CA CYS A 45 22.43 7.26 27.75
C CYS A 45 23.89 7.36 28.17
N PHE A 46 24.41 6.37 28.92
CA PHE A 46 25.83 6.38 29.26
C PHE A 46 26.70 6.23 28.02
N GLY A 47 26.44 5.29 27.10
CA GLY A 47 27.28 5.06 25.92
C GLY A 47 27.21 6.14 24.83
N PHE A 48 26.04 6.76 24.62
CA PHE A 48 25.87 7.83 23.61
C PHE A 48 26.20 9.21 24.17
N LEU A 49 25.87 9.52 25.44
CA LEU A 49 26.47 10.67 26.10
C LEU A 49 27.97 10.46 26.19
N TYR A 50 28.49 9.27 26.51
CA TYR A 50 29.93 8.99 26.50
C TYR A 50 30.53 9.13 25.10
N SER A 51 29.92 8.63 24.03
CA SER A 51 30.45 8.76 22.66
C SER A 51 30.33 10.20 22.11
N SER A 52 29.25 10.91 22.44
CA SER A 52 29.06 12.32 22.05
C SER A 52 29.93 13.24 22.89
N LEU A 53 30.02 13.00 24.21
CA LEU A 53 30.94 13.66 25.14
C LEU A 53 32.37 13.35 24.73
N ILE A 54 32.73 12.12 24.34
CA ILE A 54 34.03 11.78 23.76
C ILE A 54 34.23 12.56 22.47
N GLY A 55 33.23 12.69 21.59
CA GLY A 55 33.36 13.50 20.38
C GLY A 55 33.63 14.98 20.68
N TYR A 56 32.89 15.56 21.62
CA TYR A 56 33.10 16.94 22.07
C TYR A 56 34.41 17.12 22.84
N VAL A 57 34.82 16.14 23.65
CA VAL A 57 36.10 16.11 24.38
C VAL A 57 37.24 15.92 23.40
N GLN A 58 37.10 15.11 22.35
CA GLN A 58 38.08 14.94 21.28
C GLN A 58 38.21 16.23 20.47
N LEU A 59 37.09 16.89 20.14
CA LEU A 59 37.11 18.19 19.47
C LEU A 59 37.74 19.27 20.35
N ALA A 60 37.38 19.33 21.64
CA ALA A 60 37.95 20.26 22.60
C ALA A 60 39.44 19.98 22.87
N ALA A 61 39.84 18.71 22.94
CA ALA A 61 41.23 18.29 23.05
C ALA A 61 42.00 18.69 21.81
N LEU A 62 41.44 18.50 20.62
CA LEU A 62 42.06 18.90 19.35
C LEU A 62 42.22 20.43 19.26
N ILE A 63 41.19 21.19 19.64
CA ILE A 63 41.28 22.66 19.72
C ILE A 63 42.33 23.07 20.74
N SER A 64 42.36 22.42 21.92
CA SER A 64 43.35 22.70 22.97
C SER A 64 44.77 22.37 22.52
N CYS A 65 44.98 21.27 21.81
CA CYS A 65 46.27 20.90 21.21
C CYS A 65 46.72 21.91 20.16
N ILE A 66 45.82 22.40 19.30
CA ILE A 66 46.12 23.45 18.32
C ILE A 66 46.56 24.73 19.05
N VAL A 67 45.78 25.17 20.04
CA VAL A 67 46.05 26.40 20.80
C VAL A 67 47.37 26.29 21.57
N MET A 68 47.56 25.21 22.34
CA MET A 68 48.76 25.01 23.15
C MET A 68 50.02 24.86 22.30
N SER A 69 49.96 24.10 21.21
CA SER A 69 51.10 23.94 20.31
C SER A 69 51.45 25.27 19.63
N SER A 70 50.45 26.04 19.21
CA SER A 70 50.67 27.37 18.62
C SER A 70 51.26 28.37 19.62
N LEU A 71 50.76 28.38 20.86
CA LEU A 71 51.27 29.26 21.93
C LEU A 71 52.71 28.90 22.29
N ARG A 72 53.01 27.61 22.46
CA ARG A 72 54.36 27.12 22.75
C ARG A 72 55.32 27.43 21.62
N LEU A 73 54.94 27.20 20.37
CA LEU A 73 55.77 27.51 19.20
C LEU A 73 56.04 29.02 19.02
N LYS A 74 55.11 29.88 19.47
CA LYS A 74 55.27 31.33 19.46
C LYS A 74 56.14 31.85 20.61
N ARG A 75 55.96 31.33 21.83
CA ARG A 75 56.70 31.80 23.02
C ARG A 75 58.13 31.28 23.03
N GLN A 76 58.34 30.02 22.63
CA GLN A 76 59.64 29.33 22.63
C GLN A 76 60.43 29.44 23.95
N ASP A 77 59.73 29.64 25.06
CA ASP A 77 60.22 29.78 26.43
C ASP A 77 60.48 28.40 27.06
N TYR A 78 61.19 27.54 26.33
CA TYR A 78 61.43 26.15 26.72
C TYR A 78 62.56 26.00 27.73
N VAL A 79 63.48 26.97 27.78
CA VAL A 79 64.72 26.94 28.56
C VAL A 79 64.94 28.30 29.21
N ASP A 80 65.41 28.29 30.46
CA ASP A 80 65.75 29.49 31.22
C ASP A 80 66.85 30.31 30.54
N ALA A 81 66.75 31.64 30.63
CA ALA A 81 67.65 32.57 29.93
C ALA A 81 69.14 32.39 30.30
N GLN A 82 69.45 31.79 31.45
CA GLN A 82 70.83 31.56 31.91
C GLN A 82 71.53 30.38 31.20
N ASN A 83 70.78 29.46 30.59
CA ASN A 83 71.32 28.21 30.03
C ASN A 83 71.19 28.15 28.49
N GLN A 84 70.89 29.28 27.82
CA GLN A 84 70.60 29.30 26.38
C GLN A 84 71.82 29.05 25.47
N GLU A 85 73.03 29.24 25.96
CA GLU A 85 74.27 29.08 25.18
C GLU A 85 74.86 27.66 25.27
N ASP A 86 74.29 26.79 26.09
CA ASP A 86 74.72 25.40 26.22
C ASP A 86 74.14 24.54 25.06
N ASP A 87 74.99 23.73 24.44
CA ASP A 87 74.64 22.97 23.23
C ASP A 87 73.48 22.00 23.49
N ASP A 88 73.42 21.41 24.68
CA ASP A 88 72.32 20.52 25.09
C ASP A 88 70.97 21.27 25.15
N HIS A 89 70.98 22.49 25.65
CA HIS A 89 69.79 23.34 25.76
C HIS A 89 69.30 23.87 24.41
N LYS A 90 70.21 24.08 23.46
CA LYS A 90 69.88 24.41 22.07
C LYS A 90 69.21 23.23 21.35
N ASN A 91 69.70 22.01 21.57
CA ASN A 91 69.10 20.79 21.04
C ASN A 91 67.69 20.54 21.63
N ILE A 92 67.51 20.82 22.92
CA ILE A 92 66.20 20.77 23.59
C ILE A 92 65.21 21.76 22.95
N ARG A 93 65.62 23.01 22.73
CA ARG A 93 64.76 24.01 22.07
C ARG A 93 64.36 23.59 20.65
N GLN A 94 65.31 23.07 19.86
CA GLN A 94 65.04 22.63 18.49
C GLN A 94 64.10 21.42 18.43
N SER A 95 64.35 20.42 19.29
CA SER A 95 63.49 19.23 19.36
C SER A 95 62.06 19.54 19.80
N LEU A 96 61.87 20.43 20.80
CA LEU A 96 60.53 20.89 21.22
C LEU A 96 59.81 21.67 20.12
N ASN A 97 60.52 22.51 19.36
CA ASN A 97 59.94 23.17 18.18
C ASN A 97 59.43 22.16 17.15
N ILE A 98 60.23 21.13 16.83
CA ILE A 98 59.83 20.08 15.89
C ILE A 98 58.61 19.32 16.43
N PHE A 99 58.62 18.97 17.72
CA PHE A 99 57.51 18.27 18.37
C PHE A 99 56.20 19.07 18.29
N TYR A 100 56.19 20.33 18.72
CA TYR A 100 54.98 21.16 18.68
C TYR A 100 54.54 21.47 17.25
N ALA A 101 55.46 21.64 16.30
CA ALA A 101 55.13 21.80 14.89
C ALA A 101 54.47 20.53 14.30
N LEU A 102 54.93 19.35 14.70
CA LEU A 102 54.36 18.07 14.27
C LEU A 102 52.97 17.85 14.86
N VAL A 103 52.79 18.10 16.16
CA VAL A 103 51.46 18.05 16.82
C VAL A 103 50.48 19.03 16.16
N LEU A 104 50.91 20.27 15.91
CA LEU A 104 50.09 21.27 15.23
C LEU A 104 49.70 20.82 13.81
N SER A 105 50.66 20.29 13.05
CA SER A 105 50.42 19.79 11.70
C SER A 105 49.43 18.62 11.69
N GLN A 106 49.57 17.67 12.61
CA GLN A 106 48.66 16.53 12.75
C GLN A 106 47.23 16.98 13.10
N CYS A 107 47.07 17.92 14.04
CA CYS A 107 45.77 18.46 14.41
C CYS A 107 45.12 19.24 13.25
N ILE A 108 45.88 20.04 12.50
CA ILE A 108 45.39 20.76 11.32
C ILE A 108 44.96 19.77 10.24
N LEU A 109 45.76 18.74 9.94
CA LEU A 109 45.42 17.72 8.95
C LEU A 109 44.14 16.97 9.34
N TYR A 110 43.99 16.58 10.61
CA TYR A 110 42.76 15.97 11.10
C TYR A 110 41.56 16.92 10.94
N PHE A 111 41.70 18.19 11.34
CA PHE A 111 40.63 19.18 11.23
C PHE A 111 40.20 19.43 9.77
N VAL A 112 41.16 19.60 8.87
CA VAL A 112 40.91 19.74 7.42
C VAL A 112 40.25 18.48 6.87
N SER A 113 40.71 17.29 7.26
CA SER A 113 40.10 16.03 6.83
C SER A 113 38.63 15.91 7.26
N ALA A 114 38.29 16.36 8.48
CA ALA A 114 36.93 16.37 8.99
C ALA A 114 36.04 17.37 8.22
N ILE A 115 36.56 18.56 7.91
CA ILE A 115 35.87 19.56 7.09
C ILE A 115 35.64 19.05 5.67
N VAL A 116 36.67 18.52 5.01
CA VAL A 116 36.59 18.01 3.63
C VAL A 116 35.65 16.81 3.53
N ALA A 117 35.67 15.92 4.53
CA ALA A 117 34.76 14.79 4.58
C ALA A 117 33.28 15.21 4.68
N SER A 118 32.99 16.36 5.33
CA SER A 118 31.65 16.96 5.53
C SER A 118 30.50 15.94 5.53
N PRO A 119 30.51 14.94 6.44
CA PRO A 119 29.56 13.82 6.41
C PRO A 119 28.11 14.30 6.47
N LEU A 120 27.83 15.34 7.26
CA LEU A 120 26.50 15.95 7.36
C LEU A 120 26.01 16.54 6.04
N LYS A 121 26.89 17.22 5.29
CA LYS A 121 26.54 17.78 3.97
C LYS A 121 26.24 16.65 2.98
N ARG A 122 27.04 15.58 2.99
CA ARG A 122 26.82 14.41 2.13
C ARG A 122 25.52 13.69 2.48
N MET A 123 25.24 13.49 3.77
CA MET A 123 23.99 12.92 4.25
C MET A 123 22.79 13.77 3.81
N PHE A 124 22.87 15.10 3.95
CA PHE A 124 21.81 16.01 3.52
C PHE A 124 21.52 15.90 2.02
N VAL A 125 22.57 15.88 1.19
CA VAL A 125 22.44 15.71 -0.27
C VAL A 125 21.77 14.38 -0.62
N VAL A 126 22.13 13.29 0.07
CA VAL A 126 21.52 11.97 -0.15
C VAL A 126 20.06 11.97 0.32
N CYS A 127 19.74 12.51 1.50
CA CYS A 127 18.35 12.62 1.98
C CYS A 127 17.48 13.35 0.95
N LEU A 128 17.95 14.49 0.45
CA LEU A 128 17.21 15.31 -0.51
C LEU A 128 17.06 14.59 -1.86
N LYS A 129 18.15 13.98 -2.36
CA LYS A 129 18.15 13.24 -3.62
C LYS A 129 17.16 12.07 -3.61
N TYR A 130 17.12 11.33 -2.51
CA TYR A 130 16.25 10.15 -2.38
C TYR A 130 14.91 10.45 -1.70
N LYS A 131 14.58 11.73 -1.46
CA LYS A 131 13.35 12.15 -0.76
C LYS A 131 13.12 11.36 0.54
N LEU A 132 14.20 11.14 1.26
CA LEU A 132 14.18 10.55 2.59
C LEU A 132 13.92 11.74 3.52
N GLY A 133 12.78 11.73 4.22
CA GLY A 133 12.38 12.80 5.15
C GLY A 133 13.34 12.93 6.34
N VAL A 134 12.87 13.48 7.46
CA VAL A 134 13.74 13.70 8.64
C VAL A 134 14.37 12.39 9.15
N TRP A 135 13.62 11.29 9.12
CA TRP A 135 14.13 9.95 9.45
C TRP A 135 15.28 9.46 8.53
N GLY A 136 15.41 10.04 7.33
CA GLY A 136 16.45 9.73 6.36
C GLY A 136 17.86 9.97 6.89
N PHE A 137 18.05 11.00 7.73
CA PHE A 137 19.34 11.26 8.37
C PHE A 137 19.75 10.10 9.27
N LEU A 138 18.81 9.57 10.05
CA LEU A 138 19.06 8.43 10.92
C LEU A 138 19.34 7.15 10.13
N ALA A 139 18.63 6.94 9.02
CA ALA A 139 18.87 5.82 8.12
C ALA A 139 20.29 5.85 7.53
N ILE A 140 20.72 7.00 7.01
CA ILE A 140 22.05 7.14 6.41
C ILE A 140 23.14 7.07 7.49
N ALA A 141 22.89 7.62 8.69
CA ALA A 141 23.84 7.51 9.80
C ALA A 141 24.10 6.03 10.15
N ARG A 142 23.03 5.22 10.24
CA ARG A 142 23.16 3.77 10.48
C ARG A 142 23.84 3.05 9.32
N TYR A 143 23.57 3.43 8.08
CA TYR A 143 24.28 2.90 6.90
C TYR A 143 25.79 3.17 6.97
N LEU A 144 26.19 4.41 7.26
CA LEU A 144 27.60 4.80 7.38
C LEU A 144 28.28 4.10 8.57
N GLN A 145 27.57 3.96 9.70
CA GLN A 145 28.05 3.21 10.85
C GLN A 145 28.30 1.74 10.50
N GLU A 146 27.41 1.11 9.74
CA GLU A 146 27.57 -0.27 9.27
C GLU A 146 28.78 -0.41 8.33
N CYS A 147 28.96 0.50 7.39
CA CYS A 147 30.15 0.55 6.53
C CYS A 147 31.43 0.66 7.38
N LEU A 148 31.43 1.55 8.38
CA LEU A 148 32.57 1.75 9.26
C LEU A 148 32.89 0.50 10.08
N LEU A 149 31.88 -0.15 10.65
CA LEU A 149 32.06 -1.39 11.42
C LEU A 149 32.68 -2.50 10.56
N LYS A 150 32.24 -2.64 9.30
CA LYS A 150 32.84 -3.59 8.34
C LYS A 150 34.26 -3.22 7.95
N CYS A 151 34.58 -1.92 7.84
CA CYS A 151 35.97 -1.50 7.65
C CYS A 151 36.85 -1.88 8.86
N ILE A 152 36.33 -1.71 10.08
CA ILE A 152 37.05 -2.03 11.32
C ILE A 152 37.22 -3.55 11.49
N SER A 153 36.22 -4.35 11.09
CA SER A 153 36.31 -5.82 11.16
C SER A 153 37.27 -6.44 10.13
N GLY A 154 37.75 -5.65 9.17
CA GLY A 154 38.63 -6.12 8.08
C GLY A 154 37.89 -6.47 6.79
N ASP A 155 36.56 -6.37 6.76
CA ASP A 155 35.70 -6.68 5.60
C ASP A 155 35.59 -5.50 4.63
N LEU A 156 36.74 -4.93 4.22
CA LEU A 156 36.80 -3.72 3.39
C LEU A 156 36.05 -3.88 2.07
N ARG A 157 36.11 -5.07 1.45
CA ARG A 157 35.41 -5.35 0.19
C ARG A 157 33.89 -5.26 0.37
N GLU A 158 33.35 -5.74 1.47
CA GLU A 158 31.92 -5.67 1.73
C GLU A 158 31.52 -4.22 2.06
N ALA A 159 32.31 -3.52 2.86
CA ALA A 159 32.07 -2.12 3.19
C ALA A 159 32.01 -1.20 1.95
N VAL A 160 32.93 -1.38 1.00
CA VAL A 160 33.01 -0.57 -0.24
C VAL A 160 31.88 -0.89 -1.22
N ASN A 161 31.45 -2.15 -1.29
CA ASN A 161 30.41 -2.58 -2.23
C ASN A 161 28.98 -2.46 -1.66
N MET A 162 28.82 -2.09 -0.38
CA MET A 162 27.52 -1.98 0.24
C MET A 162 26.79 -0.73 -0.26
N ASP A 163 25.70 -0.92 -0.99
CA ASP A 163 24.76 0.16 -1.33
C ASP A 163 23.56 0.18 -0.37
N LEU A 164 22.70 1.19 -0.53
CA LEU A 164 21.54 1.39 0.34
C LEU A 164 20.51 0.25 0.24
N VAL A 165 20.41 -0.42 -0.91
CA VAL A 165 19.54 -1.59 -1.10
C VAL A 165 20.11 -2.80 -0.37
N SER A 166 21.40 -3.09 -0.53
CA SER A 166 22.11 -4.15 0.19
C SER A 166 22.04 -3.96 1.69
N PHE A 167 22.22 -2.73 2.17
CA PHE A 167 22.03 -2.38 3.57
C PHE A 167 20.59 -2.64 4.05
N ALA A 168 19.59 -2.16 3.30
CA ALA A 168 18.19 -2.39 3.64
C ALA A 168 17.84 -3.89 3.72
N LYS A 169 18.37 -4.70 2.79
CA LYS A 169 18.23 -6.16 2.82
C LYS A 169 18.83 -6.78 4.08
N GLN A 170 20.04 -6.36 4.48
CA GLN A 170 20.66 -6.83 5.72
C GLN A 170 19.84 -6.45 6.97
N LYS A 171 19.23 -5.27 6.98
CA LYS A 171 18.35 -4.85 8.08
C LYS A 171 17.02 -5.60 8.10
N LEU A 172 16.46 -5.96 6.93
CA LEU A 172 15.27 -6.82 6.83
C LEU A 172 15.49 -8.24 7.39
N THR A 173 16.70 -8.78 7.27
CA THR A 173 17.05 -10.10 7.82
C THR A 173 17.33 -10.09 9.32
N SER A 174 17.42 -8.91 9.95
CA SER A 174 17.61 -8.78 11.40
C SER A 174 16.41 -9.31 12.18
N ASN A 175 16.64 -9.77 13.41
CA ASN A 175 15.58 -10.18 14.33
C ASN A 175 14.86 -8.99 15.00
N ALA A 176 15.44 -7.79 14.92
CA ALA A 176 14.84 -6.59 15.50
C ALA A 176 13.80 -5.98 14.56
N LEU A 177 12.56 -5.78 15.07
CA LEU A 177 11.46 -5.16 14.30
C LEU A 177 11.80 -3.76 13.78
N ASP A 178 12.66 -3.01 14.47
CA ASP A 178 13.03 -1.65 14.05
C ASP A 178 14.03 -1.63 12.90
N ASP A 179 14.96 -2.60 12.89
CA ASP A 179 15.84 -2.79 11.75
C ASP A 179 15.03 -3.27 10.55
N GLN A 180 14.06 -4.16 10.77
CA GLN A 180 13.11 -4.58 9.75
C GLN A 180 12.30 -3.40 9.20
N LEU A 181 11.74 -2.55 10.07
CA LEU A 181 11.02 -1.33 9.68
C LEU A 181 11.93 -0.37 8.89
N LEU A 182 13.15 -0.13 9.37
CA LEU A 182 14.11 0.71 8.69
C LEU A 182 14.43 0.17 7.29
N GLY A 183 14.69 -1.13 7.19
CA GLY A 183 14.98 -1.80 5.93
C GLY A 183 13.83 -1.71 4.94
N ILE A 184 12.61 -2.08 5.33
CA ILE A 184 11.45 -2.05 4.43
C ILE A 184 11.09 -0.61 4.01
N ARG A 185 11.24 0.37 4.93
CA ARG A 185 10.97 1.79 4.65
C ARG A 185 11.97 2.36 3.65
N ILE A 186 13.26 2.02 3.78
CA ILE A 186 14.28 2.40 2.78
C ILE A 186 13.90 1.84 1.41
N LEU A 187 13.52 0.56 1.31
CA LEU A 187 13.13 -0.04 0.04
C LEU A 187 11.91 0.64 -0.58
N ASP A 188 10.86 0.92 0.19
CA ASP A 188 9.68 1.66 -0.30
C ASP A 188 10.07 3.03 -0.88
N HIS A 189 10.84 3.84 -0.13
CA HIS A 189 11.25 5.16 -0.63
C HIS A 189 12.12 5.08 -1.89
N LEU A 190 13.01 4.10 -1.98
CA LEU A 190 13.82 3.87 -3.17
C LEU A 190 12.97 3.46 -4.39
N LEU A 191 11.90 2.67 -4.18
CA LEU A 191 10.96 2.28 -5.24
C LEU A 191 10.09 3.44 -5.76
N ARG A 192 9.87 4.48 -4.95
CA ARG A 192 9.13 5.69 -5.38
C ARG A 192 9.91 6.55 -6.37
N ILE A 193 11.22 6.37 -6.46
CA ILE A 193 12.09 7.17 -7.33
C ILE A 193 12.16 6.51 -8.71
N LYS A 194 11.51 7.12 -9.71
CA LYS A 194 11.40 6.58 -11.07
C LYS A 194 12.74 6.16 -11.68
N GLU A 195 13.79 6.97 -11.48
CA GLU A 195 15.14 6.74 -12.03
C GLU A 195 15.80 5.46 -11.50
N HIS A 196 15.49 5.06 -10.26
CA HIS A 196 16.13 3.93 -9.59
C HIS A 196 15.21 2.73 -9.40
N LYS A 197 13.90 2.91 -9.62
CA LYS A 197 12.86 1.89 -9.41
C LYS A 197 13.18 0.55 -10.08
N ALA A 198 13.56 0.56 -11.36
CA ALA A 198 13.86 -0.68 -12.09
C ALA A 198 15.03 -1.46 -11.47
N MET A 199 16.15 -0.77 -11.17
CA MET A 199 17.31 -1.38 -10.52
C MET A 199 16.97 -1.94 -9.14
N VAL A 200 16.20 -1.20 -8.34
CA VAL A 200 15.78 -1.62 -6.99
C VAL A 200 14.85 -2.83 -7.08
N LEU A 201 13.90 -2.84 -8.01
CA LEU A 201 13.00 -3.98 -8.25
C LEU A 201 13.79 -5.24 -8.63
N THR A 202 14.78 -5.13 -9.53
CA THR A 202 15.62 -6.28 -9.90
C THR A 202 16.35 -6.85 -8.68
N LYS A 203 16.92 -6.00 -7.82
CA LYS A 203 17.66 -6.42 -6.61
C LYS A 203 16.76 -7.02 -5.52
N ILE A 204 15.52 -6.56 -5.41
CA ILE A 204 14.52 -7.11 -4.49
C ILE A 204 14.06 -8.48 -5.01
N ARG A 205 13.72 -8.58 -6.30
CA ARG A 205 13.23 -9.80 -6.94
C ARG A 205 14.27 -10.91 -7.00
N SER A 206 15.54 -10.57 -7.17
CA SER A 206 16.64 -11.54 -7.12
C SER A 206 16.91 -12.10 -5.71
N SER A 207 16.15 -11.67 -4.69
CA SER A 207 16.34 -12.04 -3.30
C SER A 207 15.04 -12.59 -2.72
N LEU A 208 14.89 -13.91 -2.80
CA LEU A 208 13.71 -14.61 -2.28
C LEU A 208 13.39 -14.21 -0.84
N ASP A 209 14.42 -14.22 0.03
CA ASP A 209 14.31 -13.84 1.44
C ASP A 209 13.74 -12.43 1.66
N THR A 210 14.06 -11.48 0.77
CA THR A 210 13.56 -10.09 0.90
C THR A 210 12.07 -10.02 0.62
N VAL A 211 11.61 -10.73 -0.40
CA VAL A 211 10.18 -10.80 -0.76
C VAL A 211 9.42 -11.60 0.30
N GLU A 212 9.96 -12.72 0.77
CA GLU A 212 9.37 -13.52 1.86
C GLU A 212 9.23 -12.69 3.15
N LYS A 213 10.26 -11.94 3.53
CA LYS A 213 10.20 -11.02 4.67
C LYS A 213 9.15 -9.93 4.49
N ALA A 214 9.00 -9.39 3.29
CA ALA A 214 7.93 -8.42 3.00
C ALA A 214 6.54 -9.06 3.13
N VAL A 215 6.33 -10.31 2.66
CA VAL A 215 5.08 -11.06 2.81
C VAL A 215 4.78 -11.37 4.28
N TYR A 216 5.79 -11.71 5.07
CA TYR A 216 5.67 -11.87 6.52
C TYR A 216 5.26 -10.56 7.21
N MET A 217 5.94 -9.45 6.88
CA MET A 217 5.65 -8.11 7.43
C MET A 217 4.24 -7.63 7.09
N LEU A 218 3.71 -8.02 5.92
CA LEU A 218 2.33 -7.75 5.52
C LEU A 218 1.30 -8.40 6.46
N GLY A 219 1.65 -9.54 7.05
CA GLY A 219 0.81 -10.32 7.97
C GLY A 219 0.88 -9.89 9.43
N LEU A 220 1.69 -8.88 9.77
CA LEU A 220 1.79 -8.33 11.12
C LEU A 220 0.45 -7.71 11.56
N LYS A 221 0.09 -7.88 12.83
CA LYS A 221 -1.26 -7.55 13.34
C LYS A 221 -1.27 -6.49 14.43
N LYS A 222 -0.15 -6.19 15.08
CA LYS A 222 -0.14 -5.23 16.20
C LYS A 222 -0.19 -3.81 15.67
N GLU A 223 -0.85 -2.91 16.40
CA GLU A 223 -0.92 -1.49 16.02
C GLU A 223 0.47 -0.84 15.90
N VAL A 224 1.42 -1.24 16.76
CA VAL A 224 2.81 -0.76 16.70
C VAL A 224 3.56 -1.17 15.42
N GLU A 225 3.10 -2.24 14.75
CA GLU A 225 3.70 -2.78 13.51
C GLU A 225 3.02 -2.24 12.24
N GLN A 226 2.04 -1.35 12.40
CA GLN A 226 1.21 -0.84 11.29
C GLN A 226 2.04 -0.14 10.21
N ASP A 227 3.07 0.59 10.62
CA ASP A 227 3.98 1.27 9.72
C ASP A 227 4.82 0.29 8.89
N THR A 228 5.37 -0.74 9.55
CA THR A 228 6.09 -1.83 8.88
C THR A 228 5.20 -2.50 7.86
N ARG A 229 3.95 -2.76 8.24
CA ARG A 229 2.94 -3.38 7.40
C ARG A 229 2.58 -2.53 6.18
N GLY A 230 2.42 -1.22 6.36
CA GLY A 230 2.13 -0.27 5.28
C GLY A 230 3.25 -0.14 4.26
N HIS A 231 4.50 -0.02 4.73
CA HIS A 231 5.67 -0.02 3.83
C HIS A 231 5.84 -1.37 3.11
N ALA A 232 5.63 -2.49 3.80
CA ALA A 232 5.67 -3.82 3.18
C ALA A 232 4.62 -3.97 2.06
N ALA A 233 3.40 -3.48 2.30
CA ALA A 233 2.34 -3.46 1.29
C ALA A 233 2.74 -2.66 0.05
N ARG A 234 3.39 -1.50 0.22
CA ARG A 234 3.87 -0.69 -0.91
C ARG A 234 4.99 -1.36 -1.69
N VAL A 235 5.95 -1.98 -1.01
CA VAL A 235 7.02 -2.74 -1.68
C VAL A 235 6.41 -3.89 -2.47
N LEU A 236 5.50 -4.67 -1.87
CA LEU A 236 4.82 -5.78 -2.56
C LEU A 236 3.95 -5.31 -3.72
N LEU A 237 3.31 -4.15 -3.62
CA LEU A 237 2.53 -3.56 -4.72
C LEU A 237 3.39 -3.32 -5.97
N GLU A 238 4.66 -2.98 -5.79
CA GLU A 238 5.59 -2.76 -6.90
C GLU A 238 6.24 -4.05 -7.41
N VAL A 239 6.36 -5.06 -6.55
CA VAL A 239 6.89 -6.38 -6.91
C VAL A 239 5.82 -7.25 -7.61
N ALA A 240 4.54 -7.10 -7.24
CA ALA A 240 3.41 -7.94 -7.63
C ALA A 240 3.25 -8.27 -9.13
N PRO A 241 3.46 -7.35 -10.10
CA PRO A 241 3.22 -7.65 -11.52
C PRO A 241 3.99 -8.86 -12.06
N ASP A 242 5.20 -9.08 -11.54
CA ASP A 242 6.10 -10.14 -12.00
C ASP A 242 6.32 -11.22 -10.92
N LEU A 243 5.42 -11.26 -9.92
CA LEU A 243 5.53 -12.18 -8.80
C LEU A 243 4.74 -13.46 -9.05
N GLN A 244 5.39 -14.62 -8.93
CA GLN A 244 4.72 -15.92 -8.91
C GLN A 244 4.37 -16.28 -7.47
N VAL A 245 3.07 -16.45 -7.19
CA VAL A 245 2.57 -16.70 -5.84
C VAL A 245 3.01 -18.06 -5.29
N GLU A 246 3.21 -19.06 -6.17
CA GLU A 246 3.69 -20.39 -5.79
C GLU A 246 5.01 -20.35 -4.99
N SER A 247 5.89 -19.41 -5.31
CA SER A 247 7.17 -19.23 -4.60
C SER A 247 7.03 -18.64 -3.19
N PHE A 248 5.86 -18.11 -2.83
CA PHE A 248 5.62 -17.38 -1.57
C PHE A 248 4.29 -17.79 -0.93
N PRO A 249 4.24 -18.99 -0.31
CA PRO A 249 3.04 -19.47 0.34
C PRO A 249 2.61 -18.51 1.45
N GLY A 250 1.31 -18.26 1.55
CA GLY A 250 0.74 -17.36 2.55
C GLY A 250 0.58 -15.90 2.11
N ILE A 251 1.02 -15.51 0.91
CA ILE A 251 0.82 -14.14 0.41
C ILE A 251 -0.67 -13.74 0.36
N PHE A 252 -1.55 -14.63 -0.10
CA PHE A 252 -2.99 -14.39 -0.11
C PHE A 252 -3.59 -14.31 1.29
N GLN A 253 -3.06 -15.04 2.27
CA GLN A 253 -3.48 -14.95 3.67
C GLN A 253 -3.05 -13.61 4.28
N SER A 254 -1.83 -13.16 3.98
CA SER A 254 -1.33 -11.84 4.40
C SER A 254 -2.12 -10.71 3.74
N ILE A 255 -2.44 -10.80 2.45
CA ILE A 255 -3.30 -9.83 1.76
C ILE A 255 -4.71 -9.83 2.34
N SER A 256 -5.28 -11.02 2.57
CA SER A 256 -6.57 -11.19 3.24
C SER A 256 -6.56 -10.52 4.61
N SER A 257 -5.44 -10.54 5.34
CA SER A 257 -5.34 -9.87 6.63
C SER A 257 -5.37 -8.34 6.54
N LEU A 258 -4.96 -7.73 5.41
CA LEU A 258 -5.02 -6.28 5.18
C LEU A 258 -6.43 -5.79 4.90
N ILE A 259 -7.19 -6.66 4.24
CA ILE A 259 -8.57 -6.43 3.86
C ILE A 259 -9.45 -6.60 5.11
N ILE A 260 -9.87 -5.48 5.69
CA ILE A 260 -10.75 -5.45 6.86
C ILE A 260 -12.20 -5.41 6.39
N THR A 261 -13.03 -6.32 6.92
CA THR A 261 -14.48 -6.36 6.69
C THR A 261 -15.21 -5.57 7.78
N HIS A 262 -16.17 -4.73 7.40
CA HIS A 262 -16.78 -3.68 8.25
C HIS A 262 -17.53 -4.22 9.50
N LYS A 263 -17.78 -5.54 9.55
CA LYS A 263 -18.47 -6.21 10.67
C LYS A 263 -17.71 -6.11 12.02
N ALA A 264 -16.43 -5.77 12.00
CA ALA A 264 -15.57 -5.79 13.20
C ALA A 264 -15.35 -4.44 13.90
N THR A 265 -15.85 -3.29 13.39
CA THR A 265 -15.33 -1.97 13.82
C THR A 265 -16.36 -0.93 14.24
N ILE A 266 -17.62 -1.29 14.49
CA ILE A 266 -18.61 -0.35 15.04
C ILE A 266 -18.69 -0.52 16.57
N SER A 267 -17.70 0.02 17.29
CA SER A 267 -17.87 0.39 18.69
C SER A 267 -16.82 1.46 19.11
N GLY A 268 -17.26 2.73 19.16
CA GLY A 268 -16.74 3.73 20.11
C GLY A 268 -15.69 4.77 19.68
N SER A 269 -16.07 6.06 19.80
CA SER A 269 -15.27 7.28 20.10
C SER A 269 -14.28 7.88 19.07
N PHE A 270 -14.03 9.20 19.18
CA PHE A 270 -13.27 10.11 18.29
C PHE A 270 -11.87 9.63 17.86
N SER A 271 -11.22 8.67 18.56
CA SER A 271 -9.99 8.02 18.11
C SER A 271 -10.16 7.13 16.86
N ASN A 272 -11.42 6.94 16.44
CA ASN A 272 -11.77 6.13 15.29
C ASN A 272 -11.39 6.77 13.94
N SER A 273 -11.34 8.09 13.77
CA SER A 273 -11.12 8.64 12.41
C SER A 273 -9.73 8.31 11.84
N ILE A 274 -8.67 8.40 12.66
CA ILE A 274 -7.29 8.07 12.27
C ILE A 274 -7.12 6.54 12.12
N ARG A 275 -7.72 5.74 13.01
CA ARG A 275 -7.68 4.27 12.88
C ARG A 275 -8.45 3.78 11.66
N VAL A 276 -9.62 4.36 11.39
CA VAL A 276 -10.47 4.05 10.24
C VAL A 276 -9.81 4.47 8.94
N SER A 277 -9.20 5.66 8.86
CA SER A 277 -8.45 6.10 7.68
C SER A 277 -7.22 5.23 7.40
N THR A 278 -6.49 4.83 8.44
CA THR A 278 -5.30 3.96 8.27
C THR A 278 -5.69 2.52 7.92
N SER A 279 -6.76 2.00 8.51
CA SER A 279 -7.40 0.72 8.14
C SER A 279 -7.84 0.72 6.67
N LYS A 280 -8.43 1.83 6.22
CA LYS A 280 -8.88 2.05 4.84
C LYS A 280 -7.72 2.06 3.85
N GLU A 281 -6.62 2.75 4.15
CA GLU A 281 -5.45 2.76 3.26
C GLU A 281 -4.80 1.39 3.11
N LEU A 282 -4.70 0.62 4.20
CA LEU A 282 -4.21 -0.76 4.16
C LEU A 282 -5.14 -1.68 3.35
N THR A 283 -6.46 -1.50 3.50
CA THR A 283 -7.46 -2.26 2.74
C THR A 283 -7.32 -1.99 1.24
N LEU A 284 -7.18 -0.72 0.85
CA LEU A 284 -6.96 -0.35 -0.54
C LEU A 284 -5.64 -0.91 -1.10
N LEU A 285 -4.55 -0.81 -0.34
CA LEU A 285 -3.27 -1.42 -0.75
C LEU A 285 -3.41 -2.93 -0.93
N GLY A 286 -4.17 -3.61 -0.06
CA GLY A 286 -4.47 -5.03 -0.19
C GLY A 286 -5.20 -5.37 -1.50
N VAL A 287 -6.20 -4.57 -1.87
CA VAL A 287 -6.94 -4.74 -3.14
C VAL A 287 -6.04 -4.45 -4.35
N ASP A 288 -5.22 -3.40 -4.30
CA ASP A 288 -4.31 -3.03 -5.39
C ASP A 288 -3.22 -4.11 -5.63
N ILE A 289 -2.65 -4.67 -4.56
CA ILE A 289 -1.69 -5.78 -4.65
C ILE A 289 -2.38 -7.00 -5.27
N LEU A 290 -3.56 -7.36 -4.76
CA LEU A 290 -4.32 -8.49 -5.25
C LEU A 290 -4.61 -8.34 -6.75
N ASN A 291 -5.06 -7.17 -7.20
CA ASN A 291 -5.32 -6.89 -8.61
C ASN A 291 -4.08 -7.16 -9.49
N LYS A 292 -2.92 -6.65 -9.08
CA LYS A 292 -1.66 -6.88 -9.82
C LYS A 292 -1.25 -8.35 -9.85
N LEU A 293 -1.44 -9.07 -8.75
CA LEU A 293 -1.15 -10.52 -8.70
C LEU A 293 -2.07 -11.31 -9.62
N LEU A 294 -3.36 -10.98 -9.65
CA LEU A 294 -4.37 -11.63 -10.49
C LEU A 294 -4.26 -11.27 -11.98
N THR A 295 -3.36 -10.38 -12.35
CA THR A 295 -3.04 -10.13 -13.77
C THR A 295 -2.30 -11.34 -14.39
N ASN A 296 -1.58 -12.12 -13.57
CA ASN A 296 -0.96 -13.37 -13.99
C ASN A 296 -1.96 -14.54 -13.86
N PRO A 297 -2.25 -15.28 -14.95
CA PRO A 297 -3.21 -16.39 -14.94
C PRO A 297 -2.82 -17.56 -14.02
N GLU A 298 -1.53 -17.80 -13.78
CA GLU A 298 -1.06 -18.87 -12.87
C GLU A 298 -1.46 -18.55 -11.42
N ASN A 299 -1.29 -17.29 -11.02
CA ASN A 299 -1.67 -16.81 -9.69
C ASN A 299 -3.20 -16.89 -9.44
N CYS A 300 -4.02 -16.83 -10.50
CA CYS A 300 -5.47 -16.95 -10.39
C CYS A 300 -5.91 -18.35 -9.92
N VAL A 301 -5.17 -19.40 -10.30
CA VAL A 301 -5.46 -20.78 -9.86
C VAL A 301 -5.22 -20.89 -8.36
N GLU A 302 -4.10 -20.36 -7.87
CA GLU A 302 -3.77 -20.31 -6.45
C GLU A 302 -4.75 -19.44 -5.65
N ALA A 303 -5.19 -18.32 -6.22
CA ALA A 303 -6.18 -17.44 -5.59
C ALA A 303 -7.53 -18.14 -5.39
N LYS A 304 -7.94 -19.01 -6.33
CA LYS A 304 -9.17 -19.81 -6.22
C LYS A 304 -9.11 -20.79 -5.04
N ASN A 305 -7.92 -21.30 -4.74
CA ASN A 305 -7.69 -22.22 -3.64
C ASN A 305 -7.52 -21.50 -2.28
N ALA A 306 -7.30 -20.17 -2.30
CA ALA A 306 -7.12 -19.38 -1.09
C ALA A 306 -8.44 -19.20 -0.31
N LYS A 307 -8.57 -19.97 0.77
CA LYS A 307 -9.70 -19.91 1.71
C LYS A 307 -9.85 -18.50 2.29
N ASN A 308 -11.09 -17.99 2.33
CA ASN A 308 -11.46 -16.67 2.88
C ASN A 308 -11.02 -15.42 2.10
N LEU A 309 -10.30 -15.55 0.98
CA LEU A 309 -9.92 -14.39 0.16
C LEU A 309 -11.13 -13.91 -0.66
N LEU A 310 -11.78 -14.84 -1.37
CA LEU A 310 -13.00 -14.57 -2.12
C LEU A 310 -14.12 -14.07 -1.21
N SER A 311 -14.35 -14.70 -0.06
CA SER A 311 -15.40 -14.28 0.88
C SER A 311 -15.16 -12.87 1.43
N LYS A 312 -13.91 -12.42 1.62
CA LYS A 312 -13.62 -11.06 2.07
C LYS A 312 -13.73 -10.01 0.95
N ILE A 313 -13.34 -10.38 -0.26
CA ILE A 313 -13.60 -9.53 -1.43
C ILE A 313 -15.11 -9.38 -1.60
N LEU A 314 -15.86 -10.49 -1.45
CA LEU A 314 -17.32 -10.52 -1.42
C LEU A 314 -17.89 -9.69 -0.27
N ASP A 315 -17.36 -9.77 0.95
CA ASP A 315 -17.83 -8.97 2.10
C ASP A 315 -17.57 -7.47 1.91
N ILE A 316 -16.42 -7.07 1.33
CA ILE A 316 -16.22 -5.68 0.87
C ILE A 316 -17.26 -5.35 -0.20
N THR A 317 -17.57 -6.30 -1.08
CA THR A 317 -18.52 -6.17 -2.19
C THR A 317 -20.00 -6.32 -1.78
N ASN A 318 -20.30 -6.65 -0.52
CA ASN A 318 -21.65 -6.79 0.05
C ASN A 318 -21.96 -5.71 1.13
N CYS A 319 -20.97 -4.95 1.61
CA CYS A 319 -21.18 -3.80 2.51
C CYS A 319 -21.83 -2.57 1.81
N TRP A 320 -22.48 -2.76 0.66
CA TRP A 320 -23.02 -1.71 -0.21
C TRP A 320 -24.45 -1.34 0.13
N ASP A 321 -25.09 -2.13 0.99
CA ASP A 321 -26.53 -2.08 1.22
C ASP A 321 -26.93 -1.33 2.51
N GLU A 322 -25.97 -1.01 3.37
CA GLU A 322 -26.25 -0.24 4.59
C GLU A 322 -25.95 1.25 4.38
N LYS A 323 -26.98 2.04 4.69
CA LYS A 323 -27.13 3.51 4.63
C LYS A 323 -26.09 4.32 5.44
N THR A 324 -24.88 3.82 5.65
CA THR A 324 -23.86 4.35 6.56
C THR A 324 -22.54 4.74 5.90
N LEU A 325 -22.37 4.52 4.59
CA LEU A 325 -21.42 5.30 3.81
C LEU A 325 -22.13 6.58 3.36
N ASP A 326 -22.03 7.62 4.18
CA ASP A 326 -22.34 8.98 3.74
C ASP A 326 -21.75 9.15 2.34
N SER A 327 -22.61 9.63 1.43
CA SER A 327 -22.35 9.98 0.04
C SER A 327 -21.11 10.86 -0.09
N GLY A 328 -19.94 10.24 -0.04
CA GLY A 328 -18.64 10.88 -0.14
C GLY A 328 -17.80 10.14 -1.16
N GLU A 329 -17.07 10.93 -1.94
CA GLU A 329 -15.98 10.65 -2.91
C GLU A 329 -15.19 9.34 -2.71
N THR A 330 -15.12 8.85 -1.46
CA THR A 330 -14.50 7.60 -1.02
C THR A 330 -15.17 6.30 -1.49
N GLY A 331 -16.50 6.20 -1.40
CA GLY A 331 -17.21 4.98 -1.82
C GLY A 331 -17.14 4.82 -3.34
N GLU A 332 -17.17 5.94 -4.05
CA GLU A 332 -16.96 6.02 -5.48
C GLU A 332 -15.55 5.62 -5.91
N GLU A 333 -14.50 6.05 -5.21
CA GLU A 333 -13.11 5.65 -5.52
C GLU A 333 -12.90 4.13 -5.35
N LEU A 334 -13.46 3.54 -4.29
CA LEU A 334 -13.44 2.08 -4.08
C LEU A 334 -14.24 1.34 -5.18
N ARG A 335 -15.44 1.83 -5.54
CA ARG A 335 -16.21 1.31 -6.69
C ARG A 335 -15.38 1.36 -7.96
N CYS A 336 -14.79 2.52 -8.25
CA CYS A 336 -13.96 2.75 -9.42
C CYS A 336 -12.75 1.82 -9.46
N GLN A 337 -12.06 1.57 -8.34
CA GLN A 337 -10.88 0.69 -8.36
C GLN A 337 -11.23 -0.78 -8.53
N VAL A 338 -12.32 -1.26 -7.91
CA VAL A 338 -12.82 -2.63 -8.11
C VAL A 338 -13.41 -2.80 -9.52
N ALA A 339 -14.15 -1.79 -10.01
CA ALA A 339 -14.74 -1.75 -11.36
C ALA A 339 -13.70 -1.62 -12.49
N LYS A 340 -12.62 -0.85 -12.28
CA LYS A 340 -11.46 -0.75 -13.20
C LYS A 340 -10.74 -2.08 -13.36
N ASN A 341 -11.01 -3.04 -12.47
CA ASN A 341 -10.46 -4.37 -12.57
C ASN A 341 -11.20 -5.18 -13.63
N ILE A 342 -10.81 -4.96 -14.89
CA ILE A 342 -11.29 -5.70 -16.07
C ILE A 342 -11.09 -7.22 -15.89
N HIS A 343 -10.13 -7.62 -15.06
CA HIS A 343 -9.86 -9.02 -14.72
C HIS A 343 -10.79 -9.53 -13.62
N THR A 344 -11.23 -8.71 -12.66
CA THR A 344 -12.29 -9.09 -11.71
C THR A 344 -13.61 -9.35 -12.42
N ILE A 345 -14.02 -8.52 -13.39
CA ILE A 345 -15.22 -8.80 -14.19
C ILE A 345 -15.05 -10.08 -15.02
N ARG A 346 -13.88 -10.32 -15.62
CA ARG A 346 -13.61 -11.57 -16.35
C ARG A 346 -13.53 -12.81 -15.46
N ASN A 347 -13.03 -12.66 -14.23
CA ASN A 347 -12.97 -13.73 -13.23
C ASN A 347 -14.37 -14.00 -12.68
N ILE A 348 -15.14 -12.97 -12.31
CA ILE A 348 -16.55 -13.08 -11.95
C ILE A 348 -17.32 -13.72 -13.10
N ARG A 349 -17.07 -13.33 -14.36
CA ARG A 349 -17.67 -13.97 -15.54
C ARG A 349 -17.36 -15.46 -15.58
N LYS A 350 -16.08 -15.83 -15.43
CA LYS A 350 -15.66 -17.24 -15.42
C LYS A 350 -16.35 -18.00 -14.28
N PHE A 351 -16.41 -17.42 -13.07
CA PHE A 351 -17.13 -18.03 -11.94
C PHE A 351 -18.65 -18.11 -12.19
N PHE A 352 -19.30 -17.01 -12.55
CA PHE A 352 -20.74 -16.91 -12.77
C PHE A 352 -21.25 -17.84 -13.88
N ILE A 353 -20.40 -18.15 -14.86
CA ILE A 353 -20.71 -19.10 -15.93
C ILE A 353 -20.35 -20.54 -15.54
N ASP A 354 -19.22 -20.77 -14.86
CA ASP A 354 -18.71 -22.12 -14.55
C ASP A 354 -19.41 -22.78 -13.35
N TYR A 355 -20.13 -22.04 -12.51
CA TYR A 355 -20.88 -22.61 -11.38
C TYR A 355 -22.22 -23.21 -11.81
N ALA A 356 -22.47 -24.45 -11.39
CA ALA A 356 -23.72 -25.16 -11.64
C ALA A 356 -24.88 -24.57 -10.81
N GLU A 357 -26.10 -24.72 -11.34
CA GLU A 357 -27.39 -24.38 -10.68
C GLU A 357 -27.58 -25.03 -9.30
N SER A 358 -26.71 -25.97 -8.92
CA SER A 358 -26.65 -26.61 -7.61
C SER A 358 -26.03 -25.76 -6.49
N GLN A 359 -25.47 -24.57 -6.78
CA GLN A 359 -24.96 -23.62 -5.76
C GLN A 359 -25.56 -22.20 -5.86
N PRO A 360 -26.87 -22.07 -5.64
CA PRO A 360 -27.62 -20.81 -5.80
C PRO A 360 -27.14 -19.67 -4.88
N ALA A 361 -26.68 -19.94 -3.65
CA ALA A 361 -26.17 -18.89 -2.76
C ALA A 361 -24.95 -18.14 -3.35
N MET A 362 -24.10 -18.82 -4.12
CA MET A 362 -22.95 -18.18 -4.78
C MET A 362 -23.37 -17.43 -6.05
N LEU A 363 -24.41 -17.90 -6.74
CA LEU A 363 -24.99 -17.22 -7.90
C LEU A 363 -25.69 -15.92 -7.50
N ALA A 364 -26.45 -15.92 -6.39
CA ALA A 364 -27.05 -14.71 -5.82
C ALA A 364 -25.98 -13.67 -5.51
N GLN A 365 -24.95 -14.06 -4.76
CA GLN A 365 -23.83 -13.17 -4.41
C GLN A 365 -23.11 -12.62 -5.65
N ALA A 366 -22.89 -13.43 -6.68
CA ALA A 366 -22.27 -12.96 -7.92
C ALA A 366 -23.16 -11.97 -8.68
N ALA A 367 -24.49 -12.17 -8.65
CA ALA A 367 -25.44 -11.23 -9.23
C ALA A 367 -25.49 -9.91 -8.44
N ASP A 368 -25.43 -9.93 -7.11
CA ASP A 368 -25.34 -8.72 -6.27
C ASP A 368 -24.09 -7.90 -6.58
N ILE A 369 -22.95 -8.57 -6.79
CA ILE A 369 -21.72 -7.90 -7.24
C ILE A 369 -21.91 -7.25 -8.61
N LEU A 370 -22.54 -7.94 -9.56
CA LEU A 370 -22.81 -7.40 -10.89
C LEU A 370 -23.74 -6.18 -10.80
N ALA A 371 -24.72 -6.19 -9.89
CA ALA A 371 -25.57 -5.05 -9.59
C ALA A 371 -24.74 -3.85 -9.06
N CYS A 372 -23.87 -4.09 -8.10
CA CYS A 372 -22.97 -3.07 -7.57
C CYS A 372 -22.01 -2.50 -8.64
N LEU A 373 -21.46 -3.37 -9.49
CA LEU A 373 -20.56 -3.00 -10.59
C LEU A 373 -21.29 -2.22 -11.68
N ALA A 374 -22.58 -2.50 -11.91
CA ALA A 374 -23.40 -1.76 -12.86
C ALA A 374 -23.55 -0.28 -12.47
N LEU A 375 -23.30 0.13 -11.23
CA LEU A 375 -23.30 1.55 -10.83
C LEU A 375 -22.10 2.34 -11.39
N ASN A 376 -21.08 1.68 -11.92
CA ASN A 376 -19.90 2.32 -12.49
C ASN A 376 -19.89 2.24 -14.03
N ASP A 377 -19.74 3.37 -14.72
CA ASP A 377 -19.76 3.43 -16.19
C ASP A 377 -18.74 2.54 -16.90
N SER A 378 -17.54 2.37 -16.33
CA SER A 378 -16.50 1.54 -16.94
C SER A 378 -16.81 0.05 -16.78
N ALA A 379 -17.23 -0.38 -15.60
CA ALA A 379 -17.64 -1.77 -15.37
C ALA A 379 -18.94 -2.10 -16.11
N ARG A 380 -19.91 -1.19 -16.13
CA ARG A 380 -21.15 -1.31 -16.89
C ARG A 380 -20.86 -1.62 -18.37
N LYS A 381 -19.97 -0.87 -19.02
CA LYS A 381 -19.54 -1.12 -20.41
C LYS A 381 -18.87 -2.50 -20.62
N GLU A 382 -18.13 -3.00 -19.64
CA GLU A 382 -17.52 -4.34 -19.73
C GLU A 382 -18.56 -5.45 -19.55
N ILE A 383 -19.53 -5.26 -18.66
CA ILE A 383 -20.67 -6.17 -18.48
C ILE A 383 -21.53 -6.18 -19.76
N GLU A 384 -21.82 -5.01 -20.33
CA GLU A 384 -22.53 -4.85 -21.61
C GLU A 384 -21.87 -5.63 -22.76
N ARG A 385 -20.53 -5.64 -22.82
CA ARG A 385 -19.78 -6.38 -23.84
C ARG A 385 -19.83 -7.89 -23.65
N SER A 386 -20.27 -8.37 -22.49
CA SER A 386 -20.24 -9.77 -22.11
C SER A 386 -21.62 -10.40 -22.21
N HIS A 387 -22.00 -10.82 -23.43
CA HIS A 387 -23.25 -11.52 -23.72
C HIS A 387 -23.55 -12.66 -22.74
N LEU A 388 -22.56 -13.44 -22.32
CA LEU A 388 -22.74 -14.55 -21.38
C LEU A 388 -23.21 -14.12 -19.98
N ILE A 389 -22.80 -12.94 -19.50
CA ILE A 389 -23.24 -12.43 -18.19
C ILE A 389 -24.72 -12.04 -18.29
N ILE A 390 -25.06 -11.28 -19.33
CA ILE A 390 -26.43 -10.82 -19.60
C ILE A 390 -27.35 -12.04 -19.81
N TRP A 391 -26.93 -12.99 -20.63
CA TRP A 391 -27.66 -14.22 -20.88
C TRP A 391 -27.90 -15.02 -19.59
N LYS A 392 -26.87 -15.19 -18.75
CA LYS A 392 -27.01 -15.93 -17.49
C LYS A 392 -27.89 -15.19 -16.47
N LEU A 393 -27.84 -13.86 -16.40
CA LEU A 393 -28.77 -13.07 -15.57
C LEU A 393 -30.22 -13.23 -16.04
N ILE A 394 -30.46 -13.19 -17.37
CA ILE A 394 -31.78 -13.42 -17.95
C ILE A 394 -32.26 -14.85 -17.68
N SER A 395 -31.38 -15.85 -17.83
CA SER A 395 -31.76 -17.24 -17.60
C SER A 395 -32.14 -17.52 -16.14
N LEU A 396 -31.38 -16.94 -15.19
CA LEU A 396 -31.69 -17.06 -13.75
C LEU A 396 -33.02 -16.39 -13.40
N LEU A 397 -33.34 -15.26 -14.04
CA LEU A 397 -34.62 -14.59 -13.84
C LEU A 397 -35.79 -15.35 -14.49
N ALA A 398 -35.57 -15.93 -15.66
CA ALA A 398 -36.59 -16.64 -16.45
C ALA A 398 -36.71 -18.13 -16.09
N GLU A 399 -36.06 -18.61 -15.03
CA GLU A 399 -36.05 -20.01 -14.62
C GLU A 399 -37.40 -20.43 -14.00
N ASP A 400 -37.93 -21.59 -14.41
CA ASP A 400 -39.20 -22.12 -13.93
C ASP A 400 -39.08 -22.54 -12.45
N SER A 401 -40.03 -22.10 -11.62
CA SER A 401 -40.11 -22.53 -10.22
C SER A 401 -40.67 -23.96 -10.17
N ASP A 402 -39.82 -24.97 -10.34
CA ASP A 402 -40.25 -26.37 -10.21
C ASP A 402 -40.79 -26.62 -8.79
N GLU A 403 -41.98 -27.20 -8.70
CA GLU A 403 -42.68 -27.52 -7.46
C GLU A 403 -41.90 -28.59 -6.68
N GLY A 404 -40.89 -28.19 -5.92
CA GLY A 404 -40.07 -29.12 -5.14
C GLY A 404 -39.35 -28.46 -3.97
N GLN A 405 -39.95 -28.57 -2.77
CA GLN A 405 -39.37 -28.30 -1.45
C GLN A 405 -39.12 -26.81 -1.09
N GLU A 406 -39.74 -26.33 0.01
CA GLU A 406 -39.69 -24.92 0.49
C GLU A 406 -38.27 -24.32 0.67
N SER A 407 -37.26 -25.14 0.93
CA SER A 407 -35.87 -24.70 1.09
C SER A 407 -35.19 -24.39 -0.25
N SER A 408 -35.56 -25.07 -1.34
CA SER A 408 -35.09 -24.74 -2.69
C SER A 408 -35.77 -23.47 -3.20
N LEU A 409 -37.05 -23.28 -2.82
CA LEU A 409 -37.89 -22.16 -3.24
C LEU A 409 -37.36 -20.81 -2.73
N ARG A 410 -37.01 -20.72 -1.44
CA ARG A 410 -36.43 -19.48 -0.85
C ARG A 410 -35.07 -19.11 -1.43
N VAL A 411 -34.32 -20.13 -1.81
CA VAL A 411 -32.97 -19.97 -2.34
C VAL A 411 -33.03 -19.60 -3.83
N SER A 412 -34.00 -20.14 -4.57
CA SER A 412 -34.33 -19.75 -5.95
C SER A 412 -34.84 -18.30 -6.01
N THR A 413 -35.73 -17.88 -5.10
CA THR A 413 -36.23 -16.49 -5.08
C THR A 413 -35.15 -15.46 -4.73
N GLY A 414 -34.19 -15.80 -3.86
CA GLY A 414 -33.03 -14.94 -3.57
C GLY A 414 -32.14 -14.69 -4.80
N VAL A 415 -31.86 -15.74 -5.57
CA VAL A 415 -31.07 -15.62 -6.82
C VAL A 415 -31.81 -14.80 -7.87
N LYS A 416 -33.12 -15.04 -8.06
CA LYS A 416 -33.95 -14.25 -8.98
C LYS A 416 -33.94 -12.77 -8.59
N MET A 417 -34.05 -12.46 -7.30
CA MET A 417 -34.04 -11.09 -6.79
C MET A 417 -32.74 -10.37 -7.12
N SER A 418 -31.61 -11.01 -6.80
CA SER A 418 -30.25 -10.50 -7.08
C SER A 418 -30.03 -10.27 -8.58
N ALA A 419 -30.49 -11.21 -9.42
CA ALA A 419 -30.38 -11.12 -10.87
C ALA A 419 -31.22 -9.96 -11.46
N VAL A 420 -32.45 -9.78 -10.95
CA VAL A 420 -33.31 -8.66 -11.36
C VAL A 420 -32.72 -7.32 -10.98
N GLU A 421 -32.12 -7.21 -9.79
CA GLU A 421 -31.49 -5.97 -9.35
C GLU A 421 -30.33 -5.58 -10.24
N ALA A 422 -29.47 -6.54 -10.60
CA ALA A 422 -28.40 -6.31 -11.57
C ALA A 422 -28.93 -5.81 -12.92
N LEU A 423 -30.00 -6.44 -13.44
CA LEU A 423 -30.62 -6.04 -14.71
C LEU A 423 -31.29 -4.66 -14.63
N VAL A 424 -31.92 -4.31 -13.51
CA VAL A 424 -32.48 -2.96 -13.28
C VAL A 424 -31.37 -1.92 -13.31
N LEU A 425 -30.27 -2.13 -12.59
CA LEU A 425 -29.16 -1.17 -12.52
C LEU A 425 -28.41 -1.04 -13.85
N LEU A 426 -28.26 -2.14 -14.61
CA LEU A 426 -27.70 -2.12 -15.95
C LEU A 426 -28.59 -1.35 -16.95
N SER A 427 -29.91 -1.48 -16.83
CA SER A 427 -30.88 -0.84 -17.73
C SER A 427 -31.28 0.59 -17.32
N ALA A 428 -30.94 1.02 -16.11
CA ALA A 428 -31.34 2.33 -15.59
C ALA A 428 -30.73 3.50 -16.40
N PRO A 429 -31.51 4.56 -16.66
CA PRO A 429 -31.01 5.77 -17.33
C PRO A 429 -29.98 6.48 -16.43
N ILE A 430 -28.86 6.89 -17.03
CA ILE A 430 -27.82 7.64 -16.33
C ILE A 430 -28.20 9.12 -16.37
N ASN A 431 -28.41 9.74 -15.21
CA ASN A 431 -29.01 11.08 -15.08
C ASN A 431 -28.09 12.27 -15.40
N GLU A 432 -26.94 12.05 -16.02
CA GLU A 432 -26.00 13.13 -16.33
C GLU A 432 -25.73 13.21 -17.84
N ASN A 433 -26.21 14.27 -18.49
CA ASN A 433 -25.81 14.73 -19.82
C ASN A 433 -26.10 13.83 -21.06
N ALA A 434 -26.56 14.47 -22.14
CA ALA A 434 -27.08 13.85 -23.37
C ALA A 434 -26.17 12.82 -24.08
N MET A 435 -24.87 12.74 -23.78
CA MET A 435 -23.96 11.71 -24.32
C MET A 435 -24.11 10.34 -23.63
N LEU A 436 -24.68 10.30 -22.42
CA LEU A 436 -24.91 9.10 -21.60
C LEU A 436 -26.27 8.43 -21.85
N ASN A 437 -27.25 9.14 -22.44
CA ASN A 437 -28.49 8.55 -22.95
C ASN A 437 -28.23 7.46 -24.02
N ALA A 438 -27.14 7.62 -24.78
CA ALA A 438 -26.69 6.61 -25.74
C ALA A 438 -26.12 5.34 -25.05
N VAL A 439 -25.58 5.47 -23.82
CA VAL A 439 -25.08 4.32 -23.05
C VAL A 439 -26.25 3.49 -22.52
N SER A 440 -27.25 4.12 -21.89
CA SER A 440 -28.48 3.41 -21.47
C SER A 440 -29.17 2.69 -22.64
N GLY A 441 -29.22 3.31 -23.82
CA GLY A 441 -29.71 2.67 -25.04
C GLY A 441 -28.90 1.45 -25.50
N ARG A 442 -27.56 1.46 -25.32
CA ARG A 442 -26.69 0.30 -25.61
C ARG A 442 -26.87 -0.83 -24.60
N SER A 443 -26.98 -0.51 -23.30
CA SER A 443 -27.22 -1.51 -22.27
C SER A 443 -28.56 -2.22 -22.50
N ILE A 444 -29.62 -1.44 -22.77
CA ILE A 444 -30.94 -2.00 -23.11
C ILE A 444 -30.87 -2.85 -24.39
N MET A 445 -30.13 -2.39 -25.41
CA MET A 445 -29.94 -3.17 -26.64
C MET A 445 -29.24 -4.51 -26.38
N ALA A 446 -28.19 -4.54 -25.57
CA ALA A 446 -27.46 -5.76 -25.22
C ALA A 446 -28.33 -6.73 -24.38
N ILE A 447 -29.21 -6.21 -23.53
CA ILE A 447 -30.18 -7.04 -22.79
C ILE A 447 -31.22 -7.63 -23.75
N LEU A 448 -31.82 -6.81 -24.61
CA LEU A 448 -32.82 -7.26 -25.58
C LEU A 448 -32.26 -8.22 -26.63
N SER A 449 -30.98 -8.14 -26.99
CA SER A 449 -30.35 -9.09 -27.91
C SER A 449 -30.26 -10.50 -27.34
N GLU A 450 -30.08 -10.61 -26.01
CA GLU A 450 -29.96 -11.90 -25.32
C GLU A 450 -31.29 -12.44 -24.78
N THR A 451 -32.32 -11.60 -24.66
CA THR A 451 -33.63 -12.04 -24.14
C THR A 451 -34.49 -12.64 -25.24
N LYS A 452 -34.74 -13.96 -25.24
CA LYS A 452 -35.66 -14.56 -26.21
C LYS A 452 -37.11 -14.16 -25.90
N LEU A 453 -38.00 -14.30 -26.88
CA LEU A 453 -39.44 -14.03 -26.70
C LEU A 453 -40.05 -14.86 -25.56
N GLN A 454 -39.63 -16.13 -25.43
CA GLN A 454 -40.08 -17.02 -24.36
C GLN A 454 -39.59 -16.55 -22.98
N ASP A 455 -38.32 -16.17 -22.87
CA ASP A 455 -37.75 -15.63 -21.62
C ASP A 455 -38.48 -14.34 -21.23
N MET A 456 -38.79 -13.47 -22.20
CA MET A 456 -39.57 -12.25 -21.95
C MET A 456 -40.99 -12.54 -21.45
N GLN A 457 -41.66 -13.56 -21.99
CA GLN A 457 -42.97 -13.99 -21.50
C GLN A 457 -42.88 -14.54 -20.06
N ARG A 458 -41.84 -15.30 -19.76
CA ARG A 458 -41.59 -15.82 -18.41
C ARG A 458 -41.29 -14.70 -17.41
N ILE A 459 -40.44 -13.72 -17.78
CA ILE A 459 -40.17 -12.53 -16.95
C ILE A 459 -41.46 -11.73 -16.73
N VAL A 460 -42.34 -11.60 -17.72
CA VAL A 460 -43.64 -10.94 -17.51
C VAL A 460 -44.53 -11.75 -16.57
N SER A 461 -44.47 -13.08 -16.61
CA SER A 461 -45.25 -13.93 -15.70
C SER A 461 -44.84 -13.77 -14.22
N THR A 462 -43.60 -13.37 -13.93
CA THR A 462 -43.14 -13.11 -12.55
C THR A 462 -43.75 -11.84 -11.93
N LEU A 463 -44.39 -10.97 -12.74
CA LEU A 463 -45.22 -9.86 -12.21
C LEU A 463 -46.43 -10.35 -11.40
N PHE A 464 -46.79 -11.64 -11.54
CA PHE A 464 -47.92 -12.26 -10.84
C PHE A 464 -47.48 -13.11 -9.64
N GLU A 465 -46.18 -13.18 -9.32
CA GLU A 465 -45.68 -13.88 -8.11
C GLU A 465 -46.07 -13.16 -6.80
N GLU A 466 -46.09 -13.88 -5.67
CA GLU A 466 -46.56 -13.34 -4.38
C GLU A 466 -45.66 -12.23 -3.80
N SER A 467 -44.35 -12.25 -4.09
CA SER A 467 -43.39 -11.28 -3.52
C SER A 467 -43.61 -9.87 -4.08
N ALA A 468 -44.01 -8.93 -3.21
CA ALA A 468 -44.22 -7.53 -3.59
C ALA A 468 -42.93 -6.85 -4.07
N GLU A 469 -41.78 -7.15 -3.45
CA GLU A 469 -40.48 -6.57 -3.81
C GLU A 469 -40.01 -7.05 -5.18
N HIS A 470 -40.15 -8.36 -5.44
CA HIS A 470 -39.78 -8.95 -6.73
C HIS A 470 -40.62 -8.34 -7.87
N ARG A 471 -41.93 -8.20 -7.66
CA ARG A 471 -42.84 -7.55 -8.62
C ARG A 471 -42.45 -6.10 -8.92
N ILE A 472 -42.11 -5.32 -7.90
CA ILE A 472 -41.70 -3.91 -8.09
C ILE A 472 -40.44 -3.83 -8.94
N MET A 473 -39.45 -4.69 -8.68
CA MET A 473 -38.17 -4.65 -9.36
C MET A 473 -38.25 -5.18 -10.80
N VAL A 474 -39.03 -6.25 -11.04
CA VAL A 474 -39.37 -6.71 -12.40
C VAL A 474 -40.12 -5.62 -13.16
N ALA A 475 -41.10 -4.95 -12.55
CA ALA A 475 -41.83 -3.86 -13.20
C ALA A 475 -40.91 -2.69 -13.57
N ARG A 476 -39.95 -2.33 -12.69
CA ARG A 476 -38.93 -1.32 -12.98
C ARG A 476 -38.01 -1.74 -14.13
N PHE A 477 -37.56 -2.98 -14.14
CA PHE A 477 -36.75 -3.52 -15.23
C PHE A 477 -37.48 -3.42 -16.57
N LEU A 478 -38.73 -3.89 -16.63
CA LEU A 478 -39.57 -3.82 -17.82
C LEU A 478 -39.84 -2.36 -18.24
N GLN A 479 -40.03 -1.45 -17.28
CA GLN A 479 -40.18 -0.03 -17.56
C GLN A 479 -38.92 0.59 -18.16
N ASN A 480 -37.73 0.20 -17.69
CA ASN A 480 -36.46 0.64 -18.28
C ASN A 480 -36.33 0.13 -19.73
N LEU A 481 -36.67 -1.14 -19.99
CA LEU A 481 -36.67 -1.71 -21.35
C LEU A 481 -37.65 -0.97 -22.29
N ARG A 482 -38.82 -0.58 -21.78
CA ARG A 482 -39.83 0.19 -22.53
C ARG A 482 -39.31 1.55 -23.00
N GLY A 483 -38.28 2.10 -22.34
CA GLY A 483 -37.60 3.33 -22.75
C GLY A 483 -36.78 3.22 -24.05
N TYR A 484 -36.60 2.01 -24.60
CA TYR A 484 -35.85 1.81 -25.84
C TYR A 484 -36.58 2.36 -27.07
N GLN A 485 -35.91 3.24 -27.82
CA GLN A 485 -36.45 3.89 -29.04
C GLN A 485 -35.85 3.36 -30.35
N GLY A 486 -35.10 2.24 -30.32
CA GLY A 486 -34.46 1.69 -31.51
C GLY A 486 -35.43 0.90 -32.42
N PRO A 487 -35.06 0.68 -33.70
CA PRO A 487 -35.93 0.04 -34.69
C PRO A 487 -36.02 -1.50 -34.59
N HIS A 488 -35.23 -2.11 -33.70
CA HIS A 488 -35.13 -3.56 -33.53
C HIS A 488 -35.85 -4.02 -32.24
N TYR A 489 -36.13 -5.32 -32.10
CA TYR A 489 -36.75 -5.92 -30.89
C TYR A 489 -38.24 -5.59 -30.62
N GLY A 490 -38.97 -5.16 -31.65
CA GLY A 490 -40.40 -4.82 -31.53
C GLY A 490 -41.28 -5.93 -30.94
N GLY A 491 -40.99 -7.20 -31.22
CA GLY A 491 -41.72 -8.34 -30.66
C GLY A 491 -41.56 -8.50 -29.14
N GLN A 492 -40.35 -8.31 -28.60
CA GLN A 492 -40.14 -8.32 -27.15
C GLN A 492 -40.82 -7.11 -26.50
N LEU A 493 -40.67 -5.92 -27.10
CA LEU A 493 -41.29 -4.69 -26.59
C LEU A 493 -42.83 -4.72 -26.64
N GLU A 494 -43.42 -5.43 -27.60
CA GLU A 494 -44.88 -5.64 -27.65
C GLU A 494 -45.36 -6.45 -26.44
N ILE A 495 -44.61 -7.49 -26.03
CA ILE A 495 -44.90 -8.26 -24.82
C ILE A 495 -44.84 -7.37 -23.57
N VAL A 496 -43.79 -6.54 -23.46
CA VAL A 496 -43.64 -5.58 -22.34
C VAL A 496 -44.78 -4.56 -22.32
N ASN A 497 -45.15 -4.01 -23.48
CA ASN A 497 -46.23 -3.02 -23.60
C ASN A 497 -47.63 -3.59 -23.28
N LYS A 498 -47.84 -4.90 -23.48
CA LYS A 498 -49.07 -5.59 -23.09
C LYS A 498 -49.12 -5.87 -21.58
N ALA A 499 -47.96 -6.09 -20.96
CA ALA A 499 -47.83 -6.43 -19.54
C ALA A 499 -47.96 -5.22 -18.61
N LEU A 500 -47.42 -4.07 -19.01
CA LEU A 500 -47.42 -2.85 -18.20
C LEU A 500 -48.64 -1.96 -18.52
N PRO A 501 -49.17 -1.22 -17.53
CA PRO A 501 -50.23 -0.25 -17.79
C PRO A 501 -49.78 0.79 -18.84
N LYS A 502 -50.75 1.26 -19.64
CA LYS A 502 -50.52 2.37 -20.58
C LYS A 502 -50.19 3.61 -19.75
N VAL A 503 -49.02 4.21 -20.03
CA VAL A 503 -48.58 5.48 -19.43
C VAL A 503 -49.40 6.62 -20.00
#